data_AF-A0A0Q0VF72-F1
#
_entry.id   AF-A0A0Q0VF72-F1
#
_cell.length_a   1.000
_cell.length_b   1.000
_cell.length_c   1.000
_cell.angle_alpha   90.00
_cell.angle_beta   90.00
_cell.angle_gamma   90.00
#
_symmetry.space_group_name_H-M   'P 1'
#
loop_
_entity.id
_entity.type
_entity.pdbx_description
1 polymer ?
#
loop_
_entity_poly.entity_id
_entity_poly.type
_entity_poly.pdbx_seq_one_letter_code
_entity_poly.pdbx_strand_id
1 'polypeptide(L)'
;MRPIERKFLKTITEKGITRDNVLEFLDNIQPQELKKSFPDDCLFQTDKYFAKVILDDLIRYKMIRSEGNRYFKIETEKNDK
;
A
#
# COMPACT_ATOMS: atom_id res chain seq x y z
N MET A 1 3.42 -9.40 5.01
CA MET A 1 2.88 -8.60 3.89
C MET A 1 1.53 -9.15 3.47
N ARG A 2 0.48 -8.34 3.65
CA ARG A 2 -0.93 -8.67 3.40
C ARG A 2 -1.25 -8.78 1.89
N PRO A 3 -2.34 -9.47 1.50
CA PRO A 3 -2.76 -9.54 0.10
C PRO A 3 -2.99 -8.16 -0.54
N ILE A 4 -3.61 -7.22 0.19
CA ILE A 4 -3.87 -5.85 -0.28
C ILE A 4 -2.60 -5.06 -0.58
N GLU A 5 -1.59 -5.17 0.29
CA GLU A 5 -0.27 -4.55 0.11
C GLU A 5 0.41 -5.07 -1.17
N ARG A 6 0.26 -6.37 -1.48
CA ARG A 6 0.85 -6.97 -2.69
C ARG A 6 0.18 -6.47 -3.96
N LYS A 7 -1.13 -6.30 -3.93
CA LYS A 7 -1.87 -5.69 -5.05
C LYS A 7 -1.45 -4.24 -5.24
N PHE A 8 -1.37 -3.49 -4.15
CA PHE A 8 -0.95 -2.09 -4.16
C PHE A 8 0.47 -1.90 -4.71
N LEU A 9 1.44 -2.75 -4.35
CA LEU A 9 2.79 -2.65 -4.94
C LEU A 9 2.85 -2.86 -6.45
N LYS A 10 1.82 -3.48 -7.06
CA LYS A 10 1.73 -3.63 -8.51
C LYS A 10 1.17 -2.37 -9.18
N THR A 11 0.47 -1.51 -8.44
CA THR A 11 -0.10 -0.26 -8.98
C THR A 11 0.89 0.90 -8.88
N ILE A 12 1.97 0.78 -8.09
CA ILE A 12 3.03 1.78 -8.03
C ILE A 12 3.81 1.80 -9.34
N THR A 13 3.79 2.94 -10.02
CA THR A 13 4.57 3.19 -11.25
C THR A 13 5.85 3.96 -10.93
N GLU A 14 6.71 4.17 -11.93
CA GLU A 14 7.94 4.96 -11.83
C GLU A 14 7.70 6.40 -11.36
N LYS A 15 6.50 6.96 -11.62
CA LYS A 15 6.12 8.31 -11.17
C LYS A 15 5.84 8.40 -9.66
N GLY A 16 5.84 7.26 -8.98
CA GLY A 16 5.41 7.13 -7.59
C GLY A 16 3.91 7.28 -7.45
N ILE A 17 3.44 7.25 -6.21
CA ILE A 17 2.04 7.36 -5.85
C ILE A 17 1.87 8.30 -4.64
N THR A 18 0.74 8.98 -4.55
CA THR A 18 0.40 9.82 -3.38
C THR A 18 -0.50 9.06 -2.41
N ARG A 19 -0.74 9.65 -1.24
CA ARG A 19 -1.74 9.14 -0.29
C ARG A 19 -3.13 9.06 -0.90
N ASP A 20 -3.51 10.03 -1.73
CA ASP A 20 -4.82 10.06 -2.39
C ASP A 20 -4.98 8.88 -3.36
N ASN A 21 -3.93 8.51 -4.10
CA ASN A 21 -3.96 7.31 -4.94
C ASN A 21 -4.16 6.01 -4.12
N VAL A 22 -3.69 5.97 -2.87
CA VAL A 22 -3.93 4.84 -1.96
C VAL A 22 -5.39 4.80 -1.53
N LEU A 23 -5.98 5.96 -1.25
CA LEU A 23 -7.39 6.07 -0.89
C LEU A 23 -8.28 5.67 -2.07
N GLU A 24 -8.00 6.17 -3.28
CA GLU A 24 -8.70 5.74 -4.49
C GLU A 24 -8.56 4.23 -4.74
N PHE A 25 -7.38 3.66 -4.46
CA PHE A 25 -7.18 2.20 -4.55
C PHE A 25 -8.06 1.44 -3.54
N LEU A 26 -8.19 1.95 -2.31
CA LEU A 26 -9.05 1.35 -1.28
C LEU A 26 -10.54 1.47 -1.61
N ASP A 27 -10.97 2.61 -2.15
CA ASP A 27 -12.36 2.83 -2.57
C ASP A 27 -12.79 1.87 -3.69
N ASN A 28 -11.85 1.50 -4.57
CA ASN A 28 -12.08 0.56 -5.67
C ASN A 28 -11.97 -0.92 -5.23
N ILE A 29 -11.54 -1.20 -4.01
CA ILE A 29 -11.41 -2.56 -3.50
C ILE A 29 -12.74 -3.06 -2.94
N GLN A 30 -13.05 -4.33 -3.22
CA GLN A 30 -14.21 -4.95 -2.61
C GLN A 30 -14.03 -5.04 -1.08
N PRO A 31 -15.04 -4.68 -0.27
CA PRO A 31 -14.96 -4.74 1.20
C PRO A 31 -14.54 -6.11 1.75
N GLN A 32 -14.83 -7.18 1.01
CA GLN A 32 -14.42 -8.55 1.36
C GLN A 32 -12.90 -8.74 1.31
N GLU A 33 -12.21 -8.12 0.35
CA GLU A 33 -10.75 -8.20 0.24
C GLU A 33 -10.04 -7.38 1.31
N LEU A 34 -10.65 -6.24 1.69
CA LEU A 34 -10.19 -5.44 2.81
C LEU A 34 -10.29 -6.24 4.11
N LYS A 35 -11.45 -6.85 4.40
CA LYS A 35 -11.65 -7.71 5.58
C LYS A 35 -10.70 -8.92 5.61
N LYS A 36 -10.39 -9.53 4.46
CA LYS A 36 -9.40 -10.62 4.39
C LYS A 36 -7.99 -10.17 4.77
N SER A 37 -7.64 -8.93 4.45
CA SER A 37 -6.32 -8.37 4.75
C SER A 37 -6.24 -7.84 6.18
N PHE A 38 -7.37 -7.40 6.73
CA PHE A 38 -7.49 -6.84 8.08
C PHE A 38 -8.59 -7.57 8.88
N PRO A 39 -8.40 -8.86 9.23
CA PRO A 39 -9.41 -9.65 9.93
C PRO A 39 -9.60 -9.20 11.39
N ASP A 40 -8.56 -8.63 12.00
CA ASP A 40 -8.53 -8.21 13.40
C ASP A 40 -8.91 -6.72 13.58
N ASP A 41 -9.03 -5.96 12.50
CA ASP A 41 -9.39 -4.53 12.60
C ASP A 41 -10.90 -4.36 12.76
N CYS A 42 -11.26 -3.48 13.70
CA CYS A 42 -12.65 -3.14 13.99
C CYS A 42 -13.35 -2.56 12.75
N LEU A 43 -14.64 -2.91 12.57
CA LEU A 43 -15.50 -2.48 11.46
C LEU A 43 -15.64 -0.95 11.28
N PHE A 44 -15.14 -0.14 12.21
CA PHE A 44 -15.33 1.31 12.30
C PHE A 44 -14.09 2.12 11.90
N GLN A 45 -13.04 1.49 11.38
CA GLN A 45 -11.87 2.20 10.91
C GLN A 45 -12.15 2.90 9.57
N THR A 46 -11.55 4.08 9.38
CA THR A 46 -11.70 4.88 8.15
C THR A 46 -10.72 4.43 7.08
N ASP A 47 -10.99 4.71 5.80
CA ASP A 47 -10.06 4.39 4.70
C ASP A 47 -8.70 5.09 4.89
N LYS A 48 -8.70 6.24 5.55
CA LYS A 48 -7.48 6.96 5.98
C LYS A 48 -6.61 6.16 6.94
N TYR A 49 -7.22 5.35 7.80
CA TYR A 49 -6.51 4.44 8.70
C TYR A 49 -5.86 3.31 7.89
N PHE A 50 -6.64 2.61 7.06
CA PHE A 50 -6.12 1.50 6.24
C PHE A 50 -5.02 1.96 5.30
N ALA A 51 -5.18 3.11 4.64
CA ALA A 51 -4.14 3.68 3.78
C ALA A 51 -2.84 3.95 4.55
N LYS A 52 -2.95 4.47 5.78
CA LYS A 52 -1.79 4.72 6.63
C LYS A 52 -1.09 3.40 6.99
N VAL A 53 -1.85 2.39 7.42
CA VAL A 53 -1.29 1.09 7.80
C VAL A 53 -0.57 0.42 6.63
N ILE A 54 -1.17 0.43 5.43
CA ILE A 54 -0.55 -0.12 4.22
C ILE A 54 0.76 0.58 3.92
N LEU A 55 0.78 1.91 3.95
CA LEU A 55 1.99 2.70 3.69
C LEU A 55 3.07 2.46 4.73
N ASP A 56 2.71 2.52 6.01
CA ASP A 56 3.64 2.30 7.14
C ASP A 56 4.27 0.91 7.05
N ASP A 57 3.48 -0.12 6.76
CA ASP A 57 4.00 -1.49 6.62
C ASP A 57 4.91 -1.63 5.40
N LEU A 58 4.56 -1.05 4.25
CA LEU A 58 5.41 -1.10 3.06
C LEU A 58 6.73 -0.35 3.23
N ILE A 59 6.73 0.75 3.97
CA ILE A 59 7.96 1.47 4.37
C ILE A 59 8.78 0.58 5.31
N ARG A 60 8.14 -0.05 6.30
CA ARG A 60 8.79 -0.95 7.25
C ARG A 60 9.44 -2.14 6.58
N TYR A 61 8.78 -2.71 5.58
CA TYR A 61 9.33 -3.79 4.75
C TYR A 61 10.37 -3.30 3.72
N LYS A 62 10.69 -2.00 3.67
CA LYS A 62 11.59 -1.39 2.69
C LYS A 62 11.19 -1.71 1.24
N MET A 63 9.89 -1.77 0.97
CA MET A 63 9.35 -1.98 -0.37
C MET A 63 9.05 -0.66 -1.08
N ILE A 64 8.77 0.38 -0.30
CA ILE A 64 8.61 1.75 -0.80
C ILE A 64 9.49 2.72 -0.04
N ARG A 65 9.88 3.82 -0.70
CA ARG A 65 10.51 5.00 -0.08
C ARG A 65 9.53 6.16 -0.10
N SER A 66 9.47 6.90 1.00
CA SER A 66 8.75 8.15 1.07
C SER A 66 9.67 9.28 0.63
N GLU A 67 9.25 10.05 -0.37
CA GLU A 67 9.97 11.23 -0.85
C GLU A 67 8.96 12.37 -1.04
N GLY A 68 8.98 13.32 -0.10
CA GLY A 68 7.94 14.34 0.01
C GLY A 68 6.54 13.72 0.21
N ASN A 69 5.59 14.12 -0.64
CA ASN A 69 4.22 13.62 -0.64
C ASN A 69 4.00 12.37 -1.50
N ARG A 70 5.07 11.78 -2.04
CA ARG A 70 5.01 10.61 -2.94
C ARG A 70 5.75 9.42 -2.36
N TYR A 71 5.27 8.23 -2.71
CA TYR A 71 5.88 6.96 -2.39
C TYR A 71 6.35 6.27 -3.66
N PHE A 72 7.60 5.82 -3.64
CA PHE A 72 8.26 5.17 -4.78
C PHE A 72 8.59 3.73 -4.44
N LYS A 73 8.37 2.82 -5.38
CA LYS A 73 8.76 1.42 -5.20
C LYS A 73 10.28 1.34 -5.22
N ILE A 74 10.85 0.62 -4.25
CA ILE A 74 12.26 0.27 -4.30
C ILE A 74 12.36 -0.86 -5.32
N GLU A 75 12.88 -0.53 -6.50
CA GLU A 75 13.38 -1.57 -7.39
C GLU A 75 14.51 -2.27 -6.65
N THR A 76 14.29 -3.54 -6.29
CA THR A 76 15.41 -4.42 -6.07
C THR A 76 16.04 -4.54 -7.44
N GLU A 77 17.08 -3.73 -7.69
CA GLU A 77 18.03 -4.04 -8.74
C GLU A 77 18.31 -5.53 -8.59
N LYS A 78 17.83 -6.32 -9.55
CA LYS A 78 18.41 -7.63 -9.79
C LYS A 78 19.84 -7.29 -10.17
N ASN A 79 20.73 -7.22 -9.18
CA ASN A 79 22.14 -7.35 -9.42
C ASN A 79 22.31 -8.74 -10.04
N ASP A 80 22.40 -8.71 -11.36
CA ASP A 80 23.22 -9.57 -12.22
C ASP A 80 23.91 -10.74 -11.52
N LYS A 81 23.57 -11.95 -11.97
CA LYS A 81 24.53 -12.92 -12.52
C LYS A 81 23.82 -13.99 -13.34
#